data_AF-F5LEE1-F1
#
_entry.id   AF-F5LEE1-F1
#
_cell.length_a   1.000
_cell.length_b   1.000
_cell.length_c   1.000
_cell.angle_alpha   90.00
_cell.angle_beta   90.00
_cell.angle_gamma   90.00
#
_symmetry.space_group_name_H-M   'P 1'
#
loop_
_entity.id
_entity.type
_entity.pdbx_description
1 polymer ?
#
loop_
_entity_poly.entity_id
_entity_poly.type
_entity_poly.pdbx_seq_one_letter_code
_entity_poly.pdbx_strand_id
1 'polypeptide(L)'
;MSQSISWNRSLFKVSPFLVAFAALVIGAICSLVFAESASAHGYITGPASRAALCNQGINKNCGAIVYEPQSLEAPGSYPAGGPADGQIAGAGAAFPELNAQTADRWSKVNINSGSNTFTWKLTAAHATREWKYYITKTGWNPNAALKRSDFELFCSFNDGGKKPNPSTSHTCDVPARSGYNVILAVWEIADTPNAFYNVIDVNVNGGGTGTPTDNQAPTVPAGVTASGVTANSVTLNWSASSDNVGVTGYDVYQGSTLVGTSTTTSFTVTGLTADTSYTFTVKAKDAAGNTSAASSAVTAKTTAGGGGTTAPAWSASSVYTAGNRVTYNGVVYEAKWWTQGETPGKADVWKTV
;
A
#
# COMPACT_ATOMS: atom_id res chain seq x y z
N MET A 1 -93.35 -19.51 40.62
CA MET A 1 -92.93 -20.82 40.08
C MET A 1 -91.92 -20.55 38.98
N SER A 2 -90.72 -21.12 39.12
CA SER A 2 -89.52 -20.86 38.31
C SER A 2 -89.53 -21.67 37.01
N GLN A 3 -89.20 -21.05 35.87
CA GLN A 3 -88.91 -21.79 34.64
C GLN A 3 -87.40 -22.07 34.55
N SER A 4 -87.04 -23.35 34.42
CA SER A 4 -85.68 -23.82 34.28
C SER A 4 -85.21 -23.72 32.82
N ILE A 5 -84.12 -23.01 32.60
CA ILE A 5 -83.42 -22.93 31.31
C ILE A 5 -82.57 -24.20 31.16
N SER A 6 -82.97 -25.12 30.28
CA SER A 6 -82.16 -26.28 29.90
C SER A 6 -81.18 -25.90 28.78
N TRP A 7 -79.89 -25.90 29.08
CA TRP A 7 -78.84 -25.71 28.07
C TRP A 7 -78.67 -26.99 27.25
N ASN A 8 -78.99 -26.92 25.95
CA ASN A 8 -78.76 -28.02 25.01
C ASN A 8 -77.27 -28.10 24.67
N ARG A 9 -76.52 -28.97 25.36
CA ARG A 9 -75.12 -29.31 25.03
C ARG A 9 -75.08 -30.32 23.88
N SER A 10 -75.47 -29.93 22.66
CA SER A 10 -75.04 -30.67 21.47
C SER A 10 -73.68 -30.14 21.04
N LEU A 11 -72.66 -30.52 21.79
CA LEU A 11 -71.26 -30.36 21.40
C LEU A 11 -71.07 -31.04 20.04
N PHE A 12 -70.54 -30.28 19.09
CA PHE A 12 -70.09 -30.75 17.79
C PHE A 12 -69.36 -32.08 17.94
N LYS A 13 -69.95 -33.19 17.46
CA LYS A 13 -69.24 -34.46 17.28
C LYS A 13 -68.29 -34.29 16.11
N VAL A 14 -67.13 -33.69 16.37
CA VAL A 14 -66.04 -33.67 15.40
C VAL A 14 -65.61 -35.12 15.21
N SER A 15 -65.70 -35.63 13.98
CA SER A 15 -65.31 -37.00 13.68
C SER A 15 -63.86 -37.23 14.11
N PRO A 16 -63.53 -38.32 14.82
CA PRO A 16 -62.14 -38.64 15.17
C PRO A 16 -61.24 -38.71 13.93
N PHE A 17 -61.83 -39.02 12.77
CA PHE A 17 -61.15 -39.03 11.47
C PHE A 17 -60.74 -37.63 11.00
N LEU A 18 -61.57 -36.60 11.24
CA LEU A 18 -61.28 -35.21 10.89
C LEU A 18 -60.21 -34.61 11.82
N VAL A 19 -60.20 -34.99 13.09
CA VAL A 19 -59.17 -34.58 14.06
C VAL A 19 -57.83 -35.24 13.72
N ALA A 20 -57.82 -36.54 13.38
CA ALA A 20 -56.63 -37.25 12.96
C ALA A 20 -56.06 -36.70 11.64
N PHE A 21 -56.92 -36.39 10.66
CA PHE A 21 -56.50 -35.82 9.38
C PHE A 21 -55.95 -34.39 9.56
N ALA A 22 -56.60 -33.55 10.37
CA ALA A 22 -56.09 -32.22 10.69
C ALA A 22 -54.74 -32.27 11.44
N ALA A 23 -54.55 -33.22 12.37
CA ALA A 23 -53.28 -33.40 13.05
C ALA A 23 -52.16 -33.90 12.11
N LEU A 24 -52.49 -34.75 11.13
CA LEU A 24 -51.55 -35.22 10.11
C LEU A 24 -51.15 -34.10 9.14
N VAL A 25 -52.11 -33.26 8.74
CA VAL A 25 -51.87 -32.09 7.88
C VAL A 25 -51.09 -31.02 8.64
N ILE A 26 -51.40 -30.75 9.92
CA ILE A 26 -50.62 -29.83 10.76
C ILE A 26 -49.22 -30.40 11.02
N GLY A 27 -49.07 -31.72 11.24
CA GLY A 27 -47.76 -32.37 11.36
C GLY A 27 -46.93 -32.28 10.08
N ALA A 28 -47.55 -32.46 8.91
CA ALA A 28 -46.91 -32.30 7.61
C ALA A 28 -46.55 -30.84 7.32
N ILE A 29 -47.43 -29.88 7.65
CA ILE A 29 -47.15 -28.44 7.53
C ILE A 29 -46.05 -28.03 8.52
N CYS A 30 -46.05 -28.52 9.76
CA CYS A 30 -44.97 -28.28 10.72
C CYS A 30 -43.64 -28.89 10.25
N SER A 31 -43.65 -30.05 9.57
CA SER A 31 -42.44 -30.63 8.97
C SER A 31 -41.90 -29.85 7.77
N LEU A 32 -42.75 -29.06 7.09
CA LEU A 32 -42.35 -28.13 6.03
C LEU A 32 -41.89 -26.75 6.56
N VAL A 33 -42.14 -26.46 7.85
CA VAL A 33 -41.73 -25.20 8.51
C VAL A 33 -40.44 -25.37 9.32
N PHE A 34 -39.91 -26.59 9.46
CA PHE A 34 -38.49 -26.78 9.69
C PHE A 34 -37.77 -26.50 8.37
N ALA A 35 -37.62 -25.21 8.04
CA ALA A 35 -36.61 -24.79 7.10
C ALA A 35 -35.31 -25.47 7.52
N GLU A 36 -34.71 -26.24 6.61
CA GLU A 36 -33.37 -26.79 6.79
C GLU A 36 -32.49 -25.61 7.21
N SER A 37 -32.01 -25.61 8.45
CA SER A 37 -30.93 -24.72 8.85
C SER A 37 -29.73 -25.10 7.99
N ALA A 38 -29.61 -24.46 6.84
CA ALA A 38 -28.51 -24.72 5.93
C ALA A 38 -27.25 -24.24 6.65
N SER A 39 -26.44 -25.20 7.04
CA SER A 39 -25.30 -25.00 7.93
C SER A 39 -24.05 -24.84 7.08
N ALA A 40 -23.50 -23.63 7.06
CA ALA A 40 -22.14 -23.37 6.58
C ALA A 40 -21.14 -23.72 7.69
N HIS A 41 -19.95 -24.18 7.33
CA HIS A 41 -18.85 -24.34 8.27
C HIS A 41 -17.52 -24.30 7.53
N GLY A 42 -16.56 -23.53 8.04
CA GLY A 42 -15.24 -23.42 7.43
C GLY A 42 -14.25 -22.58 8.23
N TYR A 43 -12.96 -22.82 7.97
CA TYR A 43 -11.86 -22.12 8.62
C TYR A 43 -10.64 -21.99 7.71
N ILE A 44 -9.78 -21.01 7.98
CA ILE A 44 -8.52 -20.82 7.24
C ILE A 44 -7.47 -21.82 7.74
N THR A 45 -6.89 -22.59 6.83
CA THR A 45 -5.80 -23.54 7.09
C THR A 45 -4.41 -23.03 6.69
N GLY A 46 -4.33 -22.02 5.82
CA GLY A 46 -3.06 -21.45 5.37
C GLY A 46 -3.20 -19.98 4.95
N PRO A 47 -2.44 -19.02 5.52
CA PRO A 47 -1.75 -19.13 6.80
C PRO A 47 -2.74 -19.53 7.91
N ALA A 48 -2.38 -20.50 8.77
CA ALA A 48 -3.31 -21.08 9.74
C ALA A 48 -3.93 -20.02 10.66
N SER A 49 -5.26 -20.00 10.76
CA SER A 49 -5.99 -19.09 11.65
C SER A 49 -5.71 -19.38 13.13
N ARG A 50 -6.06 -18.42 13.99
CA ARG A 50 -6.01 -18.55 15.45
C ARG A 50 -6.75 -19.81 15.92
N ALA A 51 -7.94 -20.05 15.39
CA ALA A 51 -8.75 -21.23 15.68
C ALA A 51 -8.15 -22.53 15.12
N ALA A 52 -7.59 -22.51 13.90
CA ALA A 52 -6.85 -23.65 13.36
C ALA A 52 -5.65 -24.02 14.24
N LEU A 53 -4.89 -23.03 14.71
CA LEU A 53 -3.77 -23.22 15.62
C LEU A 53 -4.22 -23.69 17.02
N CYS A 54 -5.42 -23.33 17.46
CA CYS A 54 -6.03 -23.90 18.67
C CYS A 54 -6.36 -25.40 18.47
N ASN A 55 -6.97 -25.76 17.34
CA ASN A 55 -7.27 -27.14 16.98
C ASN A 55 -6.00 -28.00 16.83
N GLN A 56 -4.89 -27.41 16.36
CA GLN A 56 -3.57 -28.07 16.30
C GLN A 56 -2.86 -28.15 17.66
N GLY A 57 -3.44 -27.57 18.72
CA GLY A 57 -2.83 -27.52 20.04
C GLY A 57 -1.62 -26.59 20.16
N ILE A 58 -1.36 -25.73 19.17
CA ILE A 58 -0.28 -24.74 19.20
C ILE A 58 -0.69 -23.58 20.11
N ASN A 59 -1.86 -22.98 19.84
CA ASN A 59 -2.46 -22.02 20.74
C ASN A 59 -3.08 -22.75 21.94
N LYS A 60 -2.88 -22.22 23.14
CA LYS A 60 -3.39 -22.80 24.40
C LYS A 60 -4.59 -22.01 24.91
N ASN A 61 -5.34 -22.63 25.83
CA ASN A 61 -6.47 -22.02 26.55
C ASN A 61 -7.52 -21.42 25.62
N CYS A 62 -7.94 -22.16 24.59
CA CYS A 62 -8.86 -21.68 23.56
C CYS A 62 -10.34 -22.04 23.82
N GLY A 63 -10.66 -22.73 24.91
CA GLY A 63 -12.02 -23.20 25.17
C GLY A 63 -12.46 -24.27 24.15
N ALA A 64 -13.77 -24.33 23.88
CA ALA A 64 -14.38 -25.38 23.06
C ALA A 64 -13.97 -25.35 21.57
N ILE A 65 -13.50 -24.21 21.05
CA ILE A 65 -13.15 -24.08 19.62
C ILE A 65 -12.04 -25.03 19.17
N VAL A 66 -11.26 -25.60 20.10
CA VAL A 66 -10.24 -26.62 19.79
C VAL A 66 -10.83 -27.83 19.07
N TYR A 67 -12.12 -28.13 19.25
CA TYR A 67 -12.79 -29.27 18.63
C TYR A 67 -13.44 -28.94 17.29
N GLU A 68 -13.67 -27.65 17.02
CA GLU A 68 -14.51 -27.21 15.90
C GLU A 68 -14.07 -25.86 15.32
N PRO A 69 -12.83 -25.75 14.80
CA PRO A 69 -12.33 -24.48 14.24
C PRO A 69 -13.21 -23.90 13.13
N GLN A 70 -14.03 -24.74 12.49
CA GLN A 70 -14.97 -24.39 11.43
C GLN A 70 -16.23 -23.60 11.88
N SER A 71 -16.47 -23.47 13.19
CA SER A 71 -17.78 -23.04 13.75
C SER A 71 -17.84 -21.58 14.18
N LEU A 72 -16.92 -20.72 13.74
CA LEU A 72 -16.89 -19.29 14.09
C LEU A 72 -17.95 -18.46 13.34
N GLU A 73 -19.22 -18.80 13.56
CA GLU A 73 -20.39 -18.19 12.92
C GLU A 73 -20.97 -17.05 13.77
N ALA A 74 -21.31 -15.94 13.13
CA ALA A 74 -22.05 -14.83 13.73
C ALA A 74 -22.90 -14.11 12.66
N PRO A 75 -23.76 -13.13 13.02
CA PRO A 75 -24.40 -12.27 12.03
C PRO A 75 -23.38 -11.69 11.05
N GLY A 76 -23.74 -11.56 9.77
CA GLY A 76 -22.86 -11.06 8.70
C GLY A 76 -22.88 -9.54 8.54
N SER A 77 -22.59 -9.09 7.33
CA SER A 77 -22.54 -7.67 6.92
C SER A 77 -21.42 -6.85 7.58
N TYR A 78 -20.32 -7.50 7.97
CA TYR A 78 -19.17 -6.78 8.55
C TYR A 78 -18.56 -5.81 7.52
N PRO A 79 -18.19 -4.56 7.88
CA PRO A 79 -18.10 -4.02 9.25
C PRO A 79 -19.35 -3.30 9.76
N ALA A 80 -20.38 -3.08 8.93
CA ALA A 80 -21.59 -2.37 9.33
C ALA A 80 -22.45 -3.19 10.32
N GLY A 81 -22.53 -4.50 10.09
CA GLY A 81 -23.06 -5.50 11.00
C GLY A 81 -21.94 -6.31 11.67
N GLY A 82 -22.21 -7.58 11.99
CA GLY A 82 -21.24 -8.49 12.58
C GLY A 82 -21.08 -8.42 14.10
N PRO A 83 -20.18 -9.23 14.68
CA PRO A 83 -19.88 -9.23 16.10
C PRO A 83 -19.52 -7.85 16.63
N ALA A 84 -19.86 -7.57 17.89
CA ALA A 84 -19.49 -6.32 18.55
C ALA A 84 -17.95 -6.15 18.63
N ASP A 85 -17.49 -4.91 18.78
CA ASP A 85 -16.08 -4.64 19.09
C ASP A 85 -15.68 -5.38 20.38
N GLY A 86 -14.49 -5.98 20.37
CA GLY A 86 -14.01 -6.88 21.42
C GLY A 86 -14.57 -8.30 21.34
N GLN A 87 -15.45 -8.61 20.37
CA GLN A 87 -16.03 -9.94 20.17
C GLN A 87 -15.81 -10.51 18.76
N ILE A 88 -14.96 -9.86 17.96
CA ILE A 88 -14.75 -10.21 16.55
C ILE A 88 -14.10 -11.59 16.40
N ALA A 89 -13.06 -11.89 17.18
CA ALA A 89 -12.27 -13.12 17.03
C ALA A 89 -13.02 -14.39 17.47
N GLY A 90 -13.93 -14.26 18.44
CA GLY A 90 -14.78 -15.34 18.93
C GLY A 90 -16.14 -15.44 18.24
N ALA A 91 -16.33 -14.71 17.13
CA ALA A 91 -17.61 -14.63 16.42
C ALA A 91 -18.79 -14.31 17.35
N GLY A 92 -18.62 -13.28 18.20
CA GLY A 92 -19.57 -12.94 19.27
C GLY A 92 -19.18 -13.57 20.61
N ALA A 93 -20.18 -14.05 21.34
CA ALA A 93 -20.04 -14.64 22.68
C ALA A 93 -19.88 -16.17 22.66
N ALA A 94 -19.87 -16.82 21.49
CA ALA A 94 -19.80 -18.27 21.36
C ALA A 94 -18.44 -18.84 21.81
N PHE A 95 -17.35 -18.16 21.45
CA PHE A 95 -15.98 -18.58 21.77
C PHE A 95 -15.18 -17.43 22.40
N PRO A 96 -15.54 -17.00 23.63
CA PRO A 96 -15.01 -15.79 24.24
C PRO A 96 -13.50 -15.84 24.49
N GLU A 97 -12.90 -17.02 24.64
CA GLU A 97 -11.46 -17.19 24.84
C GLU A 97 -10.63 -16.67 23.65
N LEU A 98 -11.18 -16.71 22.43
CA LEU A 98 -10.52 -16.18 21.25
C LEU A 98 -10.47 -14.64 21.22
N ASN A 99 -11.31 -13.97 22.01
CA ASN A 99 -11.34 -12.52 22.10
C ASN A 99 -10.22 -11.94 23.00
N ALA A 100 -9.50 -12.79 23.74
CA ALA A 100 -8.32 -12.37 24.49
C ALA A 100 -7.26 -11.79 23.53
N GLN A 101 -6.67 -10.64 23.87
CA GLN A 101 -5.73 -9.95 23.00
C GLN A 101 -4.61 -9.29 23.81
N THR A 102 -3.42 -9.88 23.72
CA THR A 102 -2.13 -9.30 24.14
C THR A 102 -1.09 -9.59 23.07
N ALA A 103 0.02 -8.84 23.08
CA ALA A 103 1.09 -8.99 22.10
C ALA A 103 1.69 -10.41 22.08
N ASP A 104 1.61 -11.13 23.20
CA ASP A 104 2.18 -12.45 23.44
C ASP A 104 1.14 -13.59 23.55
N ARG A 105 -0.16 -13.28 23.54
CA ARG A 105 -1.23 -14.29 23.75
C ARG A 105 -1.28 -15.39 22.68
N TRP A 106 -0.98 -15.05 21.42
CA TRP A 106 -1.20 -15.93 20.26
C TRP A 106 0.09 -16.18 19.49
N SER A 107 0.25 -17.42 19.03
CA SER A 107 1.29 -17.83 18.09
C SER A 107 1.08 -17.13 16.74
N LYS A 108 2.17 -16.66 16.14
CA LYS A 108 2.14 -15.86 14.91
C LYS A 108 2.66 -16.68 13.74
N VAL A 109 1.94 -16.67 12.64
CA VAL A 109 2.39 -17.25 11.38
C VAL A 109 3.25 -16.21 10.65
N ASN A 110 4.46 -16.59 10.24
CA ASN A 110 5.30 -15.70 9.45
C ASN A 110 4.74 -15.59 8.02
N ILE A 111 4.53 -14.36 7.56
CA ILE A 111 4.18 -14.05 6.17
C ILE A 111 5.04 -12.89 5.68
N ASN A 112 5.06 -12.65 4.37
CA ASN A 112 5.69 -11.45 3.82
C ASN A 112 4.60 -10.43 3.43
N SER A 113 4.95 -9.16 3.34
CA SER A 113 4.10 -8.19 2.61
C SER A 113 4.03 -8.59 1.12
N GLY A 114 2.99 -8.14 0.41
CA GLY A 114 2.74 -8.52 -0.99
C GLY A 114 1.96 -9.82 -1.12
N SER A 115 2.19 -10.55 -2.21
CA SER A 115 1.33 -11.67 -2.60
C SER A 115 1.34 -12.82 -1.58
N ASN A 116 0.18 -13.13 -1.01
CA ASN A 116 -0.04 -14.26 -0.12
C ASN A 116 -1.33 -15.00 -0.49
N THR A 117 -1.34 -16.31 -0.33
CA THR A 117 -2.51 -17.15 -0.58
C THR A 117 -3.17 -17.57 0.73
N PHE A 118 -4.46 -17.30 0.85
CA PHE A 118 -5.33 -17.63 1.96
C PHE A 118 -6.24 -18.81 1.58
N THR A 119 -6.01 -19.96 2.17
CA THR A 119 -6.74 -21.20 1.90
C THR A 119 -7.75 -21.48 3.00
N TRP A 120 -9.01 -21.60 2.60
CA TRP A 120 -10.11 -22.06 3.41
C TRP A 120 -10.33 -23.56 3.23
N LYS A 121 -10.59 -24.24 4.35
CA LYS A 121 -11.19 -25.58 4.37
C LYS A 121 -12.63 -25.45 4.85
N LEU A 122 -13.57 -25.79 3.97
CA LEU A 122 -15.01 -25.76 4.24
C LEU A 122 -15.47 -27.18 4.54
N THR A 123 -15.82 -27.44 5.80
CA THR A 123 -16.40 -28.74 6.21
C THR A 123 -17.86 -28.85 5.75
N ALA A 124 -18.53 -27.71 5.58
CA ALA A 124 -19.82 -27.61 4.89
C ALA A 124 -19.82 -26.35 4.01
N ALA A 125 -19.51 -26.51 2.72
CA ALA A 125 -19.59 -25.41 1.76
C ALA A 125 -21.05 -24.96 1.59
N HIS A 126 -21.27 -23.66 1.43
CA HIS A 126 -22.60 -23.04 1.33
C HIS A 126 -22.63 -21.96 0.25
N ALA A 127 -23.81 -21.44 -0.10
CA ALA A 127 -23.90 -20.40 -1.12
C ALA A 127 -23.19 -19.14 -0.60
N THR A 128 -22.20 -18.66 -1.34
CA THR A 128 -21.33 -17.57 -0.85
C THR A 128 -21.67 -16.26 -1.52
N ARG A 129 -21.87 -15.22 -0.72
CA ARG A 129 -21.99 -13.85 -1.23
C ARG A 129 -20.61 -13.31 -1.57
N GLU A 130 -19.75 -13.23 -0.56
CA GLU A 130 -18.41 -12.65 -0.71
C GLU A 130 -17.43 -13.15 0.35
N TRP A 131 -16.15 -12.93 0.07
CA TRP A 131 -15.03 -13.12 0.98
C TRP A 131 -14.34 -11.78 1.17
N LYS A 132 -14.05 -11.40 2.41
CA LYS A 132 -13.41 -10.12 2.73
C LYS A 132 -12.22 -10.35 3.65
N TYR A 133 -11.11 -9.69 3.35
CA TYR A 133 -9.89 -9.77 4.13
C TYR A 133 -9.51 -8.37 4.62
N TYR A 134 -9.42 -8.25 5.93
CA TYR A 134 -9.01 -7.04 6.62
C TYR A 134 -7.68 -7.28 7.31
N ILE A 135 -6.88 -6.24 7.48
CA ILE A 135 -5.65 -6.27 8.26
C ILE A 135 -5.65 -5.12 9.26
N THR A 136 -4.97 -5.32 10.39
CA THR A 136 -4.76 -4.25 11.34
C THR A 136 -4.03 -3.06 10.71
N LYS A 137 -4.48 -1.85 11.02
CA LYS A 137 -3.86 -0.58 10.63
C LYS A 137 -2.51 -0.42 11.32
N THR A 138 -1.65 0.39 10.71
CA THR A 138 -0.41 0.84 11.38
C THR A 138 -0.75 1.55 12.69
N GLY A 139 -0.03 1.22 13.76
CA GLY A 139 -0.25 1.81 15.10
C GLY A 139 -1.40 1.19 15.89
N TRP A 140 -2.00 0.07 15.43
CA TRP A 140 -2.95 -0.69 16.24
C TRP A 140 -2.34 -1.13 17.58
N ASN A 141 -3.15 -1.26 18.62
CA ASN A 141 -2.69 -1.68 19.94
C ASN A 141 -2.82 -3.20 20.09
N PRO A 142 -1.72 -3.98 20.10
CA PRO A 142 -1.78 -5.44 20.21
C PRO A 142 -2.21 -5.94 21.60
N ASN A 143 -2.29 -5.05 22.58
CA ASN A 143 -2.71 -5.32 23.96
C ASN A 143 -4.13 -4.84 24.28
N ALA A 144 -4.94 -4.53 23.25
CA ALA A 144 -6.34 -4.17 23.40
C ALA A 144 -7.22 -5.12 22.58
N ALA A 145 -8.45 -5.34 23.05
CA ALA A 145 -9.42 -6.16 22.33
C ALA A 145 -9.67 -5.59 20.91
N LEU A 146 -9.77 -6.49 19.93
CA LEU A 146 -9.92 -6.15 18.52
C LEU A 146 -11.22 -5.40 18.26
N LYS A 147 -11.14 -4.25 17.59
CA LYS A 147 -12.30 -3.41 17.23
C LYS A 147 -12.25 -3.02 15.76
N ARG A 148 -13.40 -2.65 15.19
CA ARG A 148 -13.52 -2.21 13.77
C ARG A 148 -12.51 -1.13 13.40
N SER A 149 -12.26 -0.17 14.30
CA SER A 149 -11.33 0.93 14.04
C SER A 149 -9.89 0.47 13.79
N ASP A 150 -9.53 -0.70 14.32
CA ASP A 150 -8.19 -1.26 14.19
C ASP A 150 -7.95 -1.86 12.80
N PHE A 151 -8.99 -2.11 12.00
CA PHE A 151 -8.90 -2.82 10.74
C PHE A 151 -9.09 -1.91 9.51
N GLU A 152 -8.45 -2.29 8.40
CA GLU A 152 -8.73 -1.80 7.06
C GLU A 152 -8.90 -2.99 6.09
N LEU A 153 -9.83 -2.86 5.14
CA LEU A 153 -10.05 -3.86 4.08
C LEU A 153 -8.89 -3.78 3.08
N PHE A 154 -8.31 -4.91 2.70
CA PHE A 154 -7.24 -4.94 1.69
C PHE A 154 -7.51 -5.89 0.51
N CYS A 155 -8.49 -6.79 0.62
CA CYS A 155 -8.79 -7.76 -0.44
C CYS A 155 -10.22 -8.29 -0.31
N SER A 156 -10.90 -8.55 -1.44
CA SER A 156 -12.25 -9.10 -1.45
C SER A 156 -12.56 -9.89 -2.74
N PHE A 157 -13.42 -10.90 -2.63
CA PHE A 157 -13.90 -11.71 -3.75
C PHE A 157 -15.41 -11.87 -3.65
N ASN A 158 -16.13 -11.76 -4.76
CA ASN A 158 -17.59 -11.90 -4.79
C ASN A 158 -17.97 -13.14 -5.61
N ASP A 159 -18.63 -14.10 -4.97
CA ASP A 159 -19.04 -15.36 -5.59
C ASP A 159 -20.46 -15.29 -6.17
N GLY A 160 -21.19 -14.19 -5.93
CA GLY A 160 -22.52 -13.94 -6.51
C GLY A 160 -23.57 -14.96 -6.10
N GLY A 161 -23.43 -15.57 -4.92
CA GLY A 161 -24.33 -16.62 -4.43
C GLY A 161 -23.96 -18.04 -4.87
N LYS A 162 -22.82 -18.23 -5.56
CA LYS A 162 -22.37 -19.56 -5.96
C LYS A 162 -21.82 -20.33 -4.75
N LYS A 163 -21.99 -21.66 -4.79
CA LYS A 163 -21.38 -22.56 -3.81
C LYS A 163 -19.91 -22.81 -4.19
N PRO A 164 -18.94 -22.54 -3.30
CA PRO A 164 -17.51 -22.66 -3.57
C PRO A 164 -17.04 -24.12 -3.48
N ASN A 165 -15.81 -24.38 -3.92
CA ASN A 165 -15.12 -25.66 -3.67
C ASN A 165 -14.84 -25.82 -2.17
N PRO A 166 -15.00 -27.04 -1.58
CA PRO A 166 -14.63 -27.30 -0.19
C PRO A 166 -13.20 -26.91 0.20
N SER A 167 -12.27 -26.88 -0.75
CA SER A 167 -10.96 -26.25 -0.60
C SER A 167 -10.89 -25.07 -1.55
N THR A 168 -11.07 -23.85 -1.04
CA THR A 168 -10.98 -22.62 -1.84
C THR A 168 -9.81 -21.76 -1.36
N SER A 169 -9.14 -21.11 -2.30
CA SER A 169 -7.96 -20.29 -2.02
C SER A 169 -8.08 -18.94 -2.70
N HIS A 170 -7.64 -17.90 -2.00
CA HIS A 170 -7.62 -16.53 -2.48
C HIS A 170 -6.22 -15.97 -2.38
N THR A 171 -5.69 -15.43 -3.47
CA THR A 171 -4.42 -14.72 -3.46
C THR A 171 -4.69 -13.23 -3.29
N CYS A 172 -4.12 -12.64 -2.25
CA CYS A 172 -4.25 -11.22 -1.92
C CYS A 172 -2.87 -10.60 -1.73
N ASP A 173 -2.75 -9.33 -2.13
CA ASP A 173 -1.57 -8.53 -1.84
C ASP A 173 -1.71 -7.92 -0.44
N VAL A 174 -1.02 -8.51 0.53
CA VAL A 174 -0.99 -8.06 1.92
C VAL A 174 -0.27 -6.71 1.98
N PRO A 175 -0.90 -5.65 2.56
CA PRO A 175 -0.28 -4.33 2.66
C PRO A 175 1.06 -4.37 3.37
N ALA A 176 1.95 -3.43 3.06
CA ALA A 176 3.25 -3.38 3.73
C ALA A 176 3.07 -3.19 5.24
N ARG A 177 3.53 -4.19 5.98
CA ARG A 177 3.50 -4.24 7.44
C ARG A 177 4.80 -4.83 7.96
N SER A 178 5.07 -4.57 9.23
CA SER A 178 6.15 -5.20 9.94
C SER A 178 5.67 -5.65 11.32
N GLY A 179 6.17 -6.80 11.76
CA GLY A 179 5.88 -7.34 13.07
C GLY A 179 4.46 -7.85 13.20
N TYR A 180 3.95 -7.84 14.43
CA TYR A 180 2.66 -8.44 14.76
C TYR A 180 1.50 -7.64 14.17
N ASN A 181 0.70 -8.32 13.36
CA ASN A 181 -0.56 -7.83 12.83
C ASN A 181 -1.61 -8.94 12.94
N VAL A 182 -2.88 -8.56 12.85
CA VAL A 182 -4.00 -9.51 12.76
C VAL A 182 -4.68 -9.33 11.42
N ILE A 183 -4.88 -10.43 10.71
CA ILE A 183 -5.72 -10.48 9.52
C ILE A 183 -7.08 -11.06 9.94
N LEU A 184 -8.17 -10.41 9.53
CA LEU A 184 -9.53 -10.92 9.68
C LEU A 184 -10.04 -11.35 8.30
N ALA A 185 -10.29 -12.64 8.14
CA ALA A 185 -10.98 -13.21 6.99
C ALA A 185 -12.46 -13.44 7.32
N VAL A 186 -13.35 -12.86 6.52
CA VAL A 186 -14.80 -12.96 6.66
C VAL A 186 -15.37 -13.67 5.45
N TRP A 187 -16.12 -14.76 5.69
CA TRP A 187 -16.89 -15.48 4.67
C TRP A 187 -18.37 -15.17 4.85
N GLU A 188 -18.94 -14.41 3.92
CA GLU A 188 -20.34 -13.97 3.96
C GLU A 188 -21.24 -14.96 3.21
N ILE A 189 -22.24 -15.49 3.90
CA ILE A 189 -23.18 -16.47 3.33
C ILE A 189 -24.29 -15.74 2.58
N ALA A 190 -24.67 -16.25 1.41
CA ALA A 190 -25.63 -15.59 0.51
C ALA A 190 -27.10 -15.81 0.90
N ASP A 191 -27.42 -17.01 1.36
CA ASP A 191 -28.76 -17.49 1.66
C ASP A 191 -29.10 -17.50 3.17
N THR A 192 -28.16 -17.05 4.01
CA THR A 192 -28.39 -16.80 5.44
C THR A 192 -27.90 -15.40 5.82
N PRO A 193 -28.36 -14.83 6.96
CA PRO A 193 -27.85 -13.53 7.43
C PRO A 193 -26.48 -13.62 8.09
N ASN A 194 -25.84 -14.79 8.12
CA ASN A 194 -24.62 -15.06 8.90
C ASN A 194 -23.34 -14.96 8.06
N ALA A 195 -22.21 -14.93 8.76
CA ALA A 195 -20.87 -15.00 8.22
C ALA A 195 -19.93 -15.76 9.16
N PHE A 196 -18.81 -16.24 8.62
CA PHE A 196 -17.75 -16.90 9.39
C PHE A 196 -16.55 -15.98 9.55
N TYR A 197 -16.06 -15.86 10.77
CA TYR A 197 -15.04 -14.89 11.18
C TYR A 197 -13.76 -15.61 11.60
N ASN A 198 -12.73 -15.56 10.77
CA ASN A 198 -11.43 -16.20 11.05
C ASN A 198 -10.36 -15.13 11.24
N VAL A 199 -9.84 -14.98 12.45
CA VAL A 199 -8.64 -14.17 12.70
C VAL A 199 -7.37 -14.99 12.51
N ILE A 200 -6.33 -14.36 11.96
CA ILE A 200 -5.02 -14.95 11.70
C ILE A 200 -3.99 -14.03 12.35
N ASP A 201 -3.27 -14.55 13.34
CA ASP A 201 -2.16 -13.87 13.98
C ASP A 201 -0.92 -14.01 13.09
N VAL A 202 -0.43 -12.90 12.56
CA VAL A 202 0.69 -12.91 11.61
C VAL A 202 1.85 -12.07 12.10
N ASN A 203 3.06 -12.55 11.84
CA ASN A 203 4.28 -11.77 11.93
C ASN A 203 4.69 -11.42 10.50
N VAL A 204 4.50 -10.16 10.09
CA VAL A 204 4.73 -9.73 8.71
C VAL A 204 6.18 -9.30 8.55
N ASN A 205 6.88 -9.96 7.62
CA ASN A 205 8.24 -9.63 7.21
C ASN A 205 8.16 -8.78 5.94
N GLY A 206 8.23 -7.46 6.11
CA GLY A 206 8.16 -6.55 4.98
C GLY A 206 8.24 -5.09 5.40
N GLY A 207 9.20 -4.79 6.29
CA GLY A 207 9.73 -3.47 6.68
C GLY A 207 8.77 -2.29 6.51
N GLY A 208 8.28 -1.75 7.64
CA GLY A 208 7.34 -0.62 7.64
C GLY A 208 7.75 0.52 6.69
N THR A 209 6.70 1.10 6.06
CA THR A 209 6.63 2.26 5.14
C THR A 209 6.23 2.02 3.67
N GLY A 210 5.84 0.81 3.26
CA GLY A 210 5.37 0.58 1.88
C GLY A 210 3.92 0.98 1.60
N THR A 211 3.75 2.06 0.84
CA THR A 211 2.70 2.22 -0.18
C THR A 211 2.54 0.93 -1.02
N PRO A 212 1.38 0.71 -1.69
CA PRO A 212 1.22 -0.43 -2.61
C PRO A 212 2.44 -0.54 -3.53
N THR A 213 2.88 -1.77 -3.83
CA THR A 213 4.02 -2.04 -4.73
C THR A 213 3.87 -1.20 -5.99
N ASP A 214 4.61 -0.11 -6.05
CA ASP A 214 4.49 0.85 -7.11
C ASP A 214 5.32 0.35 -8.29
N ASN A 215 4.62 -0.08 -9.33
CA ASN A 215 5.23 -0.56 -10.57
C ASN A 215 5.01 0.43 -11.72
N GLN A 216 4.38 1.58 -11.45
CA GLN A 216 4.13 2.59 -12.45
C GLN A 216 5.31 3.55 -12.45
N ALA A 217 5.91 3.74 -13.63
CA ALA A 217 6.96 4.74 -13.77
C ALA A 217 6.36 6.16 -13.75
N PRO A 218 7.09 7.14 -13.20
CA PRO A 218 6.72 8.55 -13.31
C PRO A 218 6.51 9.00 -14.75
N THR A 219 5.72 10.05 -14.95
CA THR A 219 5.58 10.69 -16.27
C THR A 219 6.92 11.23 -16.75
N VAL A 220 7.14 11.20 -18.08
CA VAL A 220 8.35 11.75 -18.70
C VAL A 220 8.47 13.24 -18.39
N PRO A 221 9.64 13.75 -17.93
CA PRO A 221 9.87 15.18 -17.75
C PRO A 221 9.63 15.96 -19.05
N ALA A 222 8.76 16.97 -18.99
CA ALA A 222 8.40 17.80 -20.14
C ALA A 222 9.03 19.20 -20.07
N GLY A 223 9.10 19.89 -21.21
CA GLY A 223 9.57 21.28 -21.26
C GLY A 223 11.04 21.47 -20.87
N VAL A 224 11.90 20.49 -21.18
CA VAL A 224 13.33 20.58 -20.87
C VAL A 224 13.97 21.69 -21.68
N THR A 225 14.61 22.64 -20.99
CA THR A 225 15.27 23.81 -21.58
C THR A 225 16.67 23.98 -21.01
N ALA A 226 17.56 24.60 -21.80
CA ALA A 226 18.90 24.97 -21.36
C ALA A 226 18.99 26.48 -21.15
N SER A 227 19.67 26.89 -20.08
CA SER A 227 19.89 28.27 -19.66
C SER A 227 21.25 28.39 -18.95
N GLY A 228 21.66 29.60 -18.55
CA GLY A 228 22.86 29.79 -17.73
C GLY A 228 24.13 29.19 -18.35
N VAL A 229 24.21 29.20 -19.68
CA VAL A 229 25.30 28.56 -20.44
C VAL A 229 26.58 29.37 -20.27
N THR A 230 27.65 28.71 -19.82
CA THR A 230 28.99 29.28 -19.69
C THR A 230 29.99 28.48 -20.54
N ALA A 231 31.28 28.76 -20.35
CA ALA A 231 32.36 28.00 -20.96
C ALA A 231 32.46 26.55 -20.45
N ASN A 232 31.97 26.28 -19.23
CA ASN A 232 32.17 24.99 -18.58
C ASN A 232 30.92 24.46 -17.87
N SER A 233 29.77 25.11 -18.05
CA SER A 233 28.51 24.69 -17.44
C SER A 233 27.28 25.04 -18.27
N VAL A 234 26.20 24.28 -18.03
CA VAL A 234 24.87 24.50 -18.58
C VAL A 234 23.84 24.20 -17.48
N THR A 235 22.88 25.09 -17.26
CA THR A 235 21.74 24.84 -16.37
C THR A 235 20.54 24.34 -17.16
N LEU A 236 20.01 23.19 -16.76
CA LEU A 236 18.80 22.59 -17.33
C LEU A 236 17.61 22.84 -16.40
N ASN A 237 16.46 23.15 -16.98
CA ASN A 237 15.19 23.29 -16.25
C ASN A 237 14.10 22.49 -16.96
N TRP A 238 13.16 21.94 -16.21
CA TRP A 238 12.03 21.15 -16.74
C TRP A 238 10.77 21.32 -15.88
N SER A 239 9.64 20.79 -16.36
CA SER A 239 8.39 20.73 -15.60
C SER A 239 8.37 19.50 -14.70
N ALA A 240 7.74 19.60 -13.53
CA ALA A 240 7.63 18.49 -12.60
C ALA A 240 6.88 17.31 -13.22
N SER A 241 7.41 16.10 -13.03
CA SER A 241 6.73 14.85 -13.34
C SER A 241 5.70 14.52 -12.25
N SER A 242 4.67 13.77 -12.63
CA SER A 242 3.69 13.19 -11.71
C SER A 242 3.82 11.68 -11.65
N ASP A 243 3.37 11.11 -10.54
CA ASP A 243 3.34 9.68 -10.29
C ASP A 243 2.18 9.36 -9.34
N ASN A 244 1.71 8.11 -9.32
CA ASN A 244 0.62 7.65 -8.44
C ASN A 244 1.00 7.63 -6.96
N VAL A 245 2.28 7.50 -6.62
CA VAL A 245 2.79 7.58 -5.25
C VAL A 245 3.62 8.84 -5.06
N GLY A 246 4.52 9.14 -5.99
CA GLY A 246 5.29 10.38 -5.97
C GLY A 246 6.68 10.26 -6.56
N VAL A 247 7.12 11.34 -7.20
CA VAL A 247 8.46 11.46 -7.77
C VAL A 247 9.46 11.85 -6.69
N THR A 248 10.56 11.11 -6.57
CA THR A 248 11.62 11.36 -5.57
C THR A 248 12.82 12.08 -6.15
N GLY A 249 12.98 12.06 -7.47
CA GLY A 249 14.01 12.85 -8.13
C GLY A 249 14.10 12.62 -9.63
N TYR A 250 15.20 13.11 -10.18
CA TYR A 250 15.49 13.12 -11.60
C TYR A 250 16.94 12.74 -11.85
N ASP A 251 17.18 11.95 -12.88
CA ASP A 251 18.50 11.59 -13.39
C ASP A 251 18.78 12.37 -14.68
N VAL A 252 19.93 13.04 -14.74
CA VAL A 252 20.34 13.92 -15.84
C VAL A 252 21.44 13.26 -16.64
N TYR A 253 21.22 13.10 -17.94
CA TYR A 253 22.15 12.42 -18.84
C TYR A 253 22.74 13.38 -19.87
N GLN A 254 24.04 13.26 -20.12
CA GLN A 254 24.74 13.83 -21.27
C GLN A 254 25.01 12.70 -22.28
N GLY A 255 24.30 12.71 -23.41
CA GLY A 255 24.21 11.53 -24.26
C GLY A 255 23.65 10.34 -23.48
N SER A 256 24.42 9.25 -23.35
CA SER A 256 24.06 8.07 -22.55
C SER A 256 24.65 8.08 -21.14
N THR A 257 25.51 9.05 -20.79
CA THR A 257 26.23 9.09 -19.52
C THR A 257 25.44 9.86 -18.47
N LEU A 258 25.19 9.25 -17.31
CA LEU A 258 24.60 9.94 -16.17
C LEU A 258 25.61 10.96 -15.62
N VAL A 259 25.24 12.25 -15.65
CA VAL A 259 26.09 13.36 -15.17
C VAL A 259 25.66 13.90 -13.82
N GLY A 260 24.47 13.53 -13.34
CA GLY A 260 24.04 13.87 -11.99
C GLY A 260 22.58 13.55 -11.72
N THR A 261 22.14 13.88 -10.50
CA THR A 261 20.75 13.70 -10.06
C THR A 261 20.26 14.97 -9.37
N SER A 262 18.95 15.22 -9.42
CA SER A 262 18.30 16.36 -8.77
C SER A 262 17.00 15.93 -8.10
N THR A 263 16.70 16.49 -6.92
CA THR A 263 15.38 16.36 -6.25
C THR A 263 14.44 17.50 -6.62
N THR A 264 14.90 18.46 -7.41
CA THR A 264 14.13 19.61 -7.90
C THR A 264 14.06 19.57 -9.42
N THR A 265 13.33 20.51 -10.03
CA THR A 265 13.15 20.57 -11.49
C THR A 265 14.22 21.37 -12.22
N SER A 266 15.43 21.43 -11.65
CA SER A 266 16.60 22.10 -12.22
C SER A 266 17.89 21.37 -11.87
N PHE A 267 18.88 21.44 -12.75
CA PHE A 267 20.22 20.91 -12.51
C PHE A 267 21.27 21.64 -13.35
N THR A 268 22.42 21.99 -12.75
CA THR A 268 23.54 22.60 -13.48
C THR A 268 24.62 21.56 -13.72
N VAL A 269 24.82 21.22 -15.00
CA VAL A 269 25.93 20.37 -15.45
C VAL A 269 27.19 21.24 -15.48
N THR A 270 28.27 20.79 -14.86
CA THR A 270 29.57 21.48 -14.81
C THR A 270 30.68 20.60 -15.37
N GLY A 271 31.90 21.13 -15.49
CA GLY A 271 33.05 20.39 -16.02
C GLY A 271 32.98 20.14 -17.53
N LEU A 272 32.16 20.94 -18.24
CA LEU A 272 32.05 20.88 -19.69
C LEU A 272 33.26 21.54 -20.36
N THR A 273 33.58 21.10 -21.57
CA THR A 273 34.57 21.72 -22.44
C THR A 273 33.94 22.94 -23.11
N ALA A 274 34.71 24.01 -23.24
CA ALA A 274 34.29 25.21 -23.94
C ALA A 274 34.05 24.97 -25.44
N ASP A 275 33.23 25.83 -26.04
CA ASP A 275 32.87 25.79 -27.47
C ASP A 275 32.37 24.42 -27.97
N THR A 276 31.80 23.61 -27.08
CA THR A 276 31.39 22.23 -27.36
C THR A 276 29.88 22.08 -27.25
N SER A 277 29.27 21.40 -28.24
CA SER A 277 27.83 21.11 -28.22
C SER A 277 27.57 19.84 -27.42
N TYR A 278 26.63 19.92 -26.49
CA TYR A 278 26.19 18.82 -25.65
C TYR A 278 24.70 18.60 -25.81
N THR A 279 24.30 17.33 -25.74
CA THR A 279 22.89 16.91 -25.77
C THR A 279 22.53 16.30 -24.44
N PHE A 280 21.46 16.79 -23.84
CA PHE A 280 21.00 16.37 -22.53
C PHE A 280 19.58 15.78 -22.58
N THR A 281 19.35 14.78 -21.72
CA THR A 281 18.01 14.26 -21.43
C THR A 281 17.82 14.10 -19.93
N VAL A 282 16.56 14.09 -19.48
CA VAL A 282 16.20 13.92 -18.08
C VAL A 282 15.21 12.76 -17.95
N LYS A 283 15.39 11.93 -16.91
CA LYS A 283 14.44 10.89 -16.50
C LYS A 283 13.96 11.17 -15.09
N ALA A 284 12.69 10.91 -14.80
CA ALA A 284 12.16 10.97 -13.44
C ALA A 284 12.24 9.59 -12.77
N LYS A 285 12.40 9.56 -11.45
CA LYS A 285 12.41 8.35 -10.63
C LYS A 285 11.55 8.51 -9.37
N ASP A 286 10.99 7.41 -8.90
CA ASP A 286 10.18 7.35 -7.67
C ASP A 286 10.93 6.65 -6.52
N ALA A 287 10.23 6.41 -5.41
CA ALA A 287 10.77 5.73 -4.23
C ALA A 287 10.87 4.21 -4.40
N ALA A 288 10.11 3.64 -5.35
CA ALA A 288 10.06 2.20 -5.63
C ALA A 288 11.14 1.75 -6.63
N GLY A 289 11.81 2.70 -7.29
CA GLY A 289 12.87 2.46 -8.26
C GLY A 289 12.39 2.45 -9.71
N ASN A 290 11.14 2.80 -10.00
CA ASN A 290 10.72 2.93 -11.39
C ASN A 290 11.31 4.21 -11.98
N THR A 291 11.62 4.16 -13.27
CA THR A 291 12.23 5.27 -14.02
C THR A 291 11.42 5.55 -15.27
N SER A 292 11.13 6.82 -15.54
CA SER A 292 10.43 7.24 -16.75
C SER A 292 11.26 6.95 -18.02
N ALA A 293 10.60 7.00 -19.19
CA ALA A 293 11.34 7.21 -20.43
C ALA A 293 12.10 8.55 -20.40
N ALA A 294 13.12 8.70 -21.25
CA ALA A 294 13.88 9.93 -21.37
C ALA A 294 13.02 11.06 -21.95
N SER A 295 13.24 12.29 -21.48
CA SER A 295 12.66 13.49 -22.07
C SER A 295 13.04 13.68 -23.54
N SER A 296 12.38 14.60 -24.22
CA SER A 296 12.93 15.19 -25.44
C SER A 296 14.33 15.74 -25.16
N ALA A 297 15.24 15.51 -26.10
CA ALA A 297 16.62 15.96 -25.96
C ALA A 297 16.71 17.49 -26.13
N VAL A 298 17.55 18.12 -25.31
CA VAL A 298 17.91 19.53 -25.48
C VAL A 298 19.40 19.64 -25.80
N THR A 299 19.74 20.45 -26.80
CA THR A 299 21.13 20.72 -27.16
C THR A 299 21.52 22.11 -26.69
N ALA A 300 22.69 22.21 -26.06
CA ALA A 300 23.31 23.47 -25.69
C ALA A 300 24.78 23.45 -26.09
N LYS A 301 25.25 24.56 -26.66
CA LYS A 301 26.67 24.75 -26.96
C LYS A 301 27.27 25.66 -25.89
N THR A 302 28.27 25.17 -25.15
CA THR A 302 29.00 26.00 -24.19
C THR A 302 29.60 27.22 -24.90
N THR A 303 29.72 28.33 -24.18
CA THR A 303 30.37 29.50 -24.74
C THR A 303 31.84 29.17 -25.04
N ALA A 304 32.47 29.96 -25.89
CA ALA A 304 33.92 29.94 -25.97
C ALA A 304 34.53 30.17 -24.57
N GLY A 305 35.66 29.53 -24.32
CA GLY A 305 36.33 29.52 -23.02
C GLY A 305 36.65 30.94 -22.58
N GLY A 306 36.10 31.34 -21.44
CA GLY A 306 36.45 32.58 -20.74
C GLY A 306 37.82 32.51 -20.06
N GLY A 307 38.83 32.09 -20.80
CA GLY A 307 40.25 32.33 -20.58
C GLY A 307 40.85 32.84 -21.89
N GLY A 308 40.20 33.82 -22.51
CA GLY A 308 40.55 34.24 -23.86
C GLY A 308 39.53 35.16 -24.53
N THR A 309 39.13 36.27 -23.89
CA THR A 309 39.09 37.52 -24.68
C THR A 309 40.49 38.05 -24.62
N THR A 310 41.19 38.15 -25.75
CA THR A 310 42.53 38.71 -25.88
C THR A 310 42.67 39.99 -25.07
N ALA A 311 43.14 39.86 -23.84
CA ALA A 311 43.72 40.97 -23.15
C ALA A 311 44.96 41.33 -23.97
N PRO A 312 45.17 42.60 -24.34
CA PRO A 312 46.32 42.97 -25.15
C PRO A 312 47.59 42.47 -24.45
N ALA A 313 48.58 42.06 -25.26
CA ALA A 313 49.89 41.72 -24.71
C ALA A 313 50.35 42.87 -23.82
N TRP A 314 50.79 42.54 -22.61
CA TRP A 314 51.29 43.56 -21.70
C TRP A 314 52.42 44.33 -22.38
N SER A 315 52.37 45.66 -22.28
CA SER A 315 53.37 46.57 -22.81
C SER A 315 53.92 47.42 -21.68
N ALA A 316 55.24 47.44 -21.52
CA ALA A 316 55.92 48.25 -20.52
C ALA A 316 55.65 49.76 -20.66
N SER A 317 55.28 50.22 -21.87
CA SER A 317 55.00 51.63 -22.13
C SER A 317 53.53 52.02 -21.93
N SER A 318 52.62 51.06 -21.78
CA SER A 318 51.19 51.31 -21.61
C SER A 318 50.84 51.57 -20.14
N VAL A 319 49.90 52.50 -19.94
CA VAL A 319 49.34 52.78 -18.61
C VAL A 319 48.12 51.89 -18.40
N TYR A 320 48.05 51.24 -17.24
CA TYR A 320 46.94 50.40 -16.83
C TYR A 320 46.35 50.93 -15.52
N THR A 321 45.03 50.92 -15.42
CA THR A 321 44.26 51.31 -14.22
C THR A 321 43.53 50.10 -13.66
N ALA A 322 42.99 50.22 -12.44
CA ALA A 322 42.30 49.13 -11.75
C ALA A 322 41.24 48.47 -12.66
N GLY A 323 41.29 47.14 -12.77
CA GLY A 323 40.40 46.36 -13.61
C GLY A 323 40.87 46.18 -15.07
N ASN A 324 41.89 46.90 -15.54
CA ASN A 324 42.49 46.64 -16.85
C ASN A 324 43.17 45.27 -16.87
N ARG A 325 42.99 44.54 -17.98
CA ARG A 325 43.50 43.18 -18.16
C ARG A 325 44.54 43.13 -19.27
N VAL A 326 45.58 42.33 -19.07
CA VAL A 326 46.65 42.06 -20.05
C VAL A 326 47.01 40.58 -20.09
N THR A 327 47.62 40.13 -21.18
CA THR A 327 48.24 38.80 -21.26
C THR A 327 49.76 38.92 -21.17
N TYR A 328 50.38 38.12 -20.30
CA TYR A 328 51.83 37.99 -20.17
C TYR A 328 52.20 36.52 -19.93
N ASN A 329 53.10 35.96 -20.74
CA ASN A 329 53.48 34.53 -20.71
C ASN A 329 52.30 33.55 -20.76
N GLY A 330 51.24 33.88 -21.52
CA GLY A 330 50.04 33.05 -21.65
C GLY A 330 49.07 33.11 -20.47
N VAL A 331 49.36 33.93 -19.45
CA VAL A 331 48.50 34.14 -18.28
C VAL A 331 47.84 35.51 -18.35
N VAL A 332 46.57 35.60 -17.95
CA VAL A 332 45.85 36.88 -17.86
C VAL A 332 46.02 37.47 -16.47
N TYR A 333 46.36 38.75 -16.44
CA TYR A 333 46.49 39.53 -15.21
C TYR A 333 45.56 40.73 -15.23
N GLU A 334 45.00 41.06 -14.07
CA GLU A 334 44.20 42.26 -13.85
C GLU A 334 44.97 43.23 -12.93
N ALA A 335 45.08 44.49 -13.33
CA ALA A 335 45.70 45.53 -12.51
C ALA A 335 44.79 45.83 -11.30
N LYS A 336 45.37 45.84 -10.10
CA LYS A 336 44.67 46.17 -8.86
C LYS A 336 44.53 47.68 -8.67
N TRP A 337 45.46 48.47 -9.23
CA TRP A 337 45.51 49.93 -9.22
C TRP A 337 46.36 50.44 -10.38
N TRP A 338 46.58 51.76 -10.46
CA TRP A 338 47.36 52.40 -11.52
C TRP A 338 48.78 51.83 -11.63
N THR A 339 49.25 51.58 -12.86
CA THR A 339 50.61 51.12 -13.14
C THR A 339 51.07 51.38 -14.56
N GLN A 340 52.39 51.48 -14.75
CA GLN A 340 53.08 51.52 -16.03
C GLN A 340 54.45 50.86 -15.84
N GLY A 341 54.90 50.02 -16.77
CA GLY A 341 56.22 49.38 -16.72
C GLY A 341 56.37 48.18 -15.77
N GLU A 342 55.47 47.99 -14.80
CA GLU A 342 55.51 46.85 -13.87
C GLU A 342 55.08 45.55 -14.56
N THR A 343 55.97 44.54 -14.53
CA THR A 343 55.75 43.26 -15.21
C THR A 343 54.74 42.37 -14.47
N PRO A 344 53.70 41.84 -15.13
CA PRO A 344 52.76 40.92 -14.51
C PRO A 344 53.44 39.66 -13.94
N GLY A 345 53.01 39.25 -12.75
CA GLY A 345 53.58 38.10 -12.02
C GLY A 345 54.87 38.39 -11.24
N LYS A 346 55.45 39.60 -11.35
CA LYS A 346 56.61 40.02 -10.55
C LYS A 346 56.30 41.12 -9.53
N ALA A 347 55.23 41.86 -9.75
CA ALA A 347 54.85 43.00 -8.92
C ALA A 347 53.42 42.85 -8.38
N ASP A 348 53.21 43.27 -7.14
CA ASP A 348 51.96 43.09 -6.39
C ASP A 348 50.76 43.85 -6.95
N VAL A 349 51.02 44.79 -7.86
CA VAL A 349 50.01 45.52 -8.64
C VAL A 349 49.11 44.60 -9.47
N TRP A 350 49.57 43.40 -9.82
CA TRP A 350 48.83 42.47 -10.66
C TRP A 350 48.18 41.35 -9.82
N LYS A 351 46.97 40.92 -10.20
CA LYS A 351 46.39 39.64 -9.75
C LYS A 351 46.14 38.75 -10.97
N THR A 352 46.41 37.46 -10.83
CA THR A 352 46.02 36.47 -11.83
C THR A 352 44.50 36.38 -11.88
N VAL A 353 43.95 36.27 -13.10
CA VAL A 353 42.52 36.07 -13.36
C VAL A 353 42.26 34.60 -13.67
#